data_AF-A0A7W0GQH3-F1
#
_entry.id   AF-A0A7W0GQH3-F1
#
_cell.length_a   1.000
_cell.length_b   1.000
_cell.length_c   1.000
_cell.angle_alpha   90.00
_cell.angle_beta   90.00
_cell.angle_gamma   90.00
#
_symmetry.space_group_name_H-M   'P 1'
#
loop_
_entity.id
_entity.type
_entity.pdbx_description
1 polymer ?
#
loop_
_entity_poly.entity_id
_entity_poly.type
_entity_poly.pdbx_seq_one_letter_code
_entity_poly.pdbx_strand_id
1 'polypeptide(L)'
;GVDRLIKNAYHLLGLMSFLTAGEKEVRAWTIPQNTRAQQAAGEIHSDIERGFIRAEVVDYADLMRAGSNVAAREQGLTRLEGKDYLMQEGDVVLFRFNV
;
A
#
# COMPACT_ATOMS: atom_id res chain seq x y z
N GLY A 1 1.45 26.11 1.00
CA GLY A 1 0.07 26.63 0.99
C GLY A 1 -0.82 25.74 0.14
N VAL A 2 -0.53 25.67 -1.16
CA VAL A 2 -1.25 24.84 -2.14
C VAL A 2 -1.19 23.34 -1.83
N ASP A 3 -0.04 22.82 -1.40
CA ASP A 3 0.09 21.37 -1.08
C ASP A 3 -0.85 20.93 0.05
N ARG A 4 -1.03 21.79 1.07
CA ARG A 4 -1.96 21.53 2.17
C ARG A 4 -3.40 21.53 1.66
N LEU A 5 -3.74 22.43 0.75
CA LEU A 5 -5.07 22.48 0.12
C LEU A 5 -5.32 21.21 -0.71
N ILE A 6 -4.36 20.78 -1.53
CA ILE A 6 -4.46 19.56 -2.34
C ILE A 6 -4.67 18.33 -1.45
N LYS A 7 -3.85 18.17 -0.41
CA LYS A 7 -3.98 17.05 0.54
C LYS A 7 -5.32 17.06 1.26
N ASN A 8 -5.79 18.23 1.70
CA ASN A 8 -7.08 18.33 2.37
C ASN A 8 -8.24 18.02 1.41
N ALA A 9 -8.20 18.51 0.17
CA ALA A 9 -9.20 18.21 -0.84
C ALA A 9 -9.22 16.71 -1.20
N TYR A 10 -8.04 16.09 -1.33
CA TYR A 10 -7.88 14.66 -1.57
C TYR A 10 -8.52 13.81 -0.48
N HIS A 11 -8.23 14.11 0.80
CA HIS A 11 -8.89 13.43 1.92
C HIS A 11 -10.39 13.74 2.03
N LEU A 12 -10.82 14.97 1.69
CA LEU A 12 -12.23 15.35 1.69
C LEU A 12 -13.04 14.54 0.67
N LEU A 13 -12.43 14.16 -0.46
CA LEU A 13 -13.02 13.26 -1.44
C LEU A 13 -13.05 11.79 -0.97
N GLY A 14 -12.61 11.50 0.26
CA GLY A 14 -12.53 10.15 0.79
C GLY A 14 -11.44 9.31 0.11
N LEU A 15 -10.43 9.95 -0.47
CA LEU A 15 -9.31 9.26 -1.11
C LEU A 15 -8.13 9.14 -0.14
N MET A 16 -7.35 8.10 -0.34
CA MET A 16 -6.11 7.79 0.35
C MET A 16 -5.14 7.12 -0.62
N SER A 17 -3.87 6.99 -0.24
CA SER A 17 -2.84 6.38 -1.08
C SER A 17 -2.09 5.27 -0.36
N PHE A 18 -1.89 4.15 -1.04
CA PHE A 18 -0.86 3.18 -0.69
C PHE A 18 0.33 3.31 -1.63
N LEU A 19 1.47 2.73 -1.25
CA LEU A 19 2.73 2.82 -1.97
C LEU A 19 3.20 1.44 -2.41
N THR A 20 3.70 1.34 -3.64
CA THR A 20 4.54 0.22 -4.08
C THR A 20 5.97 0.72 -4.19
N ALA A 21 6.92 -0.03 -3.63
CA ALA A 21 8.34 0.31 -3.68
C ALA A 21 9.17 -0.88 -4.17
N GLY A 22 9.47 -0.89 -5.47
CA GLY A 22 10.37 -1.85 -6.11
C GLY A 22 11.66 -1.19 -6.61
N GLU A 23 12.61 -2.00 -7.07
CA GLU A 23 13.89 -1.51 -7.59
C GLU A 23 13.73 -0.60 -8.81
N LYS A 24 12.75 -0.90 -9.67
CA LYS A 24 12.51 -0.16 -10.93
C LYS A 24 11.53 0.99 -10.79
N GLU A 25 10.58 0.89 -9.86
CA GLU A 25 9.48 1.85 -9.75
C GLU A 25 9.05 2.01 -8.29
N VAL A 26 8.84 3.26 -7.91
CA VAL A 26 8.14 3.65 -6.69
C VAL A 26 6.92 4.46 -7.09
N ARG A 27 5.75 4.07 -6.60
CA ARG A 27 4.48 4.70 -7.02
C ARG A 27 3.48 4.77 -5.88
N ALA A 28 2.72 5.87 -5.86
CA ALA A 28 1.53 6.02 -5.04
C ALA A 28 0.28 5.65 -5.86
N TRP A 29 -0.60 4.85 -5.26
CA TRP A 29 -1.84 4.38 -5.85
C TRP A 29 -3.02 4.95 -5.08
N THR A 30 -3.83 5.76 -5.77
CA THR A 30 -5.04 6.36 -5.22
C THR A 30 -6.15 5.34 -5.10
N ILE A 31 -6.70 5.19 -3.90
CA ILE A 31 -7.86 4.35 -3.62
C ILE A 31 -8.86 5.09 -2.72
N PRO A 32 -10.16 4.75 -2.77
CA PRO A 32 -11.10 5.16 -1.74
C PRO A 32 -10.66 4.67 -0.34
N GLN A 33 -11.00 5.41 0.69
CA GLN A 33 -10.85 4.97 2.07
C GLN A 33 -11.67 3.70 2.32
N ASN A 34 -11.15 2.82 3.19
CA ASN A 34 -11.73 1.50 3.49
C ASN A 34 -11.71 0.50 2.31
N THR A 35 -10.90 0.75 1.27
CA THR A 35 -10.65 -0.24 0.22
C THR A 35 -9.91 -1.45 0.80
N ARG A 36 -10.37 -2.66 0.44
CA ARG A 36 -9.74 -3.92 0.88
C ARG A 36 -8.46 -4.23 0.08
N ALA A 37 -7.53 -4.96 0.66
CA ALA A 37 -6.24 -5.32 0.06
C ALA A 37 -6.38 -5.96 -1.33
N GLN A 38 -7.34 -6.88 -1.51
CA GLN A 38 -7.56 -7.51 -2.80
C GLN A 38 -8.00 -6.51 -3.88
N GLN A 39 -8.88 -5.58 -3.53
CA GLN A 39 -9.38 -4.55 -4.45
C GLN A 39 -8.28 -3.52 -4.77
N ALA A 40 -7.50 -3.12 -3.76
CA ALA A 40 -6.35 -2.24 -3.93
C ALA A 40 -5.31 -2.82 -4.89
N ALA A 41 -5.12 -4.14 -4.88
CA ALA A 41 -4.27 -4.82 -5.84
C ALA A 41 -4.78 -4.72 -7.29
N GLY A 42 -6.10 -4.61 -7.47
CA GLY A 42 -6.76 -4.44 -8.77
C GLY A 42 -6.47 -3.12 -9.45
N GLU A 43 -6.22 -2.06 -8.67
CA GLU A 43 -5.78 -0.76 -9.20
C GLU A 43 -4.45 -0.85 -9.93
N ILE A 44 -3.57 -1.77 -9.51
CA ILE A 44 -2.31 -2.06 -10.20
C ILE A 44 -2.60 -2.83 -11.49
N HIS A 45 -3.33 -3.94 -11.37
CA HIS A 45 -3.78 -4.73 -12.51
C HIS A 45 -4.88 -5.73 -12.09
N SER A 46 -5.87 -5.94 -12.96
CA SER A 46 -6.99 -6.87 -12.69
C SER A 46 -6.56 -8.33 -12.44
N ASP A 47 -5.46 -8.78 -13.04
CA ASP A 47 -4.93 -10.14 -12.79
C ASP A 47 -4.36 -10.29 -11.37
N ILE A 48 -3.83 -9.21 -10.77
CA ILE A 48 -3.30 -9.25 -9.39
C ILE A 48 -4.47 -9.37 -8.41
N GLU A 49 -5.59 -8.69 -8.66
CA GLU A 49 -6.82 -8.83 -7.87
C GLU A 49 -7.39 -10.26 -7.94
N ARG A 50 -7.49 -10.82 -9.14
CA ARG A 50 -7.99 -12.19 -9.36
C ARG A 50 -7.07 -13.23 -8.72
N GLY A 51 -5.76 -13.06 -8.90
CA GLY A 51 -4.73 -13.96 -8.41
C GLY A 51 -4.32 -13.74 -6.95
N PHE A 52 -4.94 -12.79 -6.24
CA PHE A 52 -4.49 -12.36 -4.91
C PHE A 52 -4.34 -13.53 -3.92
N ILE A 53 -3.17 -13.60 -3.30
CA ILE A 53 -2.84 -14.53 -2.22
C ILE A 53 -2.80 -13.79 -0.89
N ARG A 54 -1.96 -12.76 -0.79
CA ARG A 54 -1.72 -11.96 0.43
C ARG A 54 -1.05 -10.63 0.10
N ALA A 55 -1.14 -9.68 1.01
CA ALA A 55 -0.40 -8.42 0.96
C ALA A 55 0.73 -8.44 2.00
N GLU A 56 1.97 -8.19 1.56
CA GLU A 56 3.10 -7.91 2.45
C GLU A 56 3.13 -6.41 2.71
N VAL A 57 2.76 -5.98 3.92
CA VAL A 57 2.54 -4.56 4.27
C VAL A 57 3.55 -4.11 5.31
N VAL A 58 4.10 -2.92 5.14
CA VAL A 58 4.89 -2.20 6.16
C VAL A 58 4.45 -0.75 6.21
N ASP A 59 4.28 -0.20 7.41
CA ASP A 59 3.94 1.21 7.57
C ASP A 59 5.10 2.10 7.08
N TYR A 60 4.82 3.18 6.35
CA TYR A 60 5.86 4.05 5.79
C TYR A 60 6.86 4.55 6.84
N ALA A 61 6.38 4.97 8.01
CA ALA A 61 7.23 5.47 9.08
C ALA A 61 8.21 4.39 9.60
N ASP A 62 7.74 3.14 9.66
CA ASP A 62 8.51 1.99 10.09
C ASP A 62 9.54 1.59 9.04
N LEU A 63 9.17 1.61 7.77
CA LEU A 63 10.11 1.39 6.67
C LEU A 63 11.23 2.45 6.67
N MET A 64 10.88 3.72 6.85
CA MET A 64 11.86 4.80 6.90
C MET A 64 12.81 4.68 8.10
N ARG A 65 12.29 4.22 9.25
CA ARG A 65 13.11 3.97 10.45
C ARG A 65 14.00 2.74 10.31
N ALA A 66 13.51 1.68 9.68
CA ALA A 66 14.28 0.47 9.42
C ALA A 66 15.33 0.66 8.30
N GLY A 67 15.11 1.62 7.41
CA GLY A 67 16.04 2.00 6.34
C GLY A 67 15.96 1.15 5.08
N SER A 68 15.37 -0.06 5.13
CA SER A 68 15.12 -0.89 3.95
C SER A 68 14.01 -1.92 4.20
N ASN A 69 13.42 -2.45 3.12
CA ASN A 69 12.44 -3.53 3.21
C ASN A 69 13.01 -4.81 3.86
N VAL A 70 14.30 -5.10 3.60
CA VAL A 70 14.99 -6.25 4.20
C VAL A 70 15.11 -6.06 5.72
N ALA A 71 15.60 -4.90 6.15
CA ALA A 71 15.74 -4.60 7.58
C ALA A 71 14.39 -4.55 8.29
N ALA A 72 13.35 -4.00 7.65
CA ALA A 72 11.99 -3.97 8.22
C ALA A 72 11.44 -5.39 8.43
N ARG A 73 11.70 -6.30 7.48
CA ARG A 73 11.31 -7.70 7.58
C ARG A 73 12.05 -8.43 8.70
N GLU A 74 13.37 -8.23 8.82
CA GLU A 74 14.20 -8.83 9.87
C GLU A 74 13.79 -8.35 11.28
N GLN A 75 13.33 -7.10 11.38
CA GLN A 75 12.80 -6.53 12.62
C GLN A 75 11.36 -6.95 12.92
N GLY A 76 10.71 -7.72 12.04
CA GLY A 76 9.32 -8.17 12.22
C GLY A 76 8.27 -7.07 12.01
N LEU A 77 8.62 -5.97 11.34
CA LEU A 77 7.72 -4.85 11.06
C LEU A 77 6.81 -5.11 9.85
N THR A 78 7.21 -6.03 8.96
CA THR A 78 6.39 -6.43 7.81
C THR A 78 5.30 -7.41 8.24
N ARG A 79 4.05 -7.06 7.95
CA ARG A 79 2.86 -7.86 8.21
C ARG A 79 2.41 -8.63 6.97
N LEU A 80 1.81 -9.79 7.17
CA LEU A 80 1.13 -10.56 6.13
C LEU A 80 -0.37 -10.39 6.30
N GLU A 81 -0.96 -9.65 5.38
CA GLU A 81 -2.36 -9.27 5.43
C GLU A 81 -3.21 -10.05 4.41
N GLY A 82 -4.43 -10.38 4.83
CA GLY A 82 -5.38 -11.14 4.02
C GLY A 82 -6.20 -10.27 3.06
N LYS A 83 -7.12 -10.91 2.32
CA LYS A 83 -8.00 -10.23 1.35
C LYS A 83 -8.83 -9.10 1.95
N ASP A 84 -9.28 -9.28 3.20
CA ASP A 84 -10.18 -8.37 3.90
C ASP A 84 -9.47 -7.27 4.70
N TYR A 85 -8.13 -7.25 4.69
CA TYR A 85 -7.39 -6.15 5.30
C TYR A 85 -7.79 -4.83 4.66
N LEU A 86 -8.13 -3.85 5.49
CA LEU A 86 -8.43 -2.50 5.04
C LEU A 86 -7.11 -1.76 4.91
N MET A 87 -6.79 -1.32 3.69
CA MET A 87 -5.56 -0.57 3.43
C MET A 87 -5.52 0.70 4.30
N GLN A 88 -4.32 1.06 4.76
CA GLN A 88 -4.06 2.28 5.53
C GLN A 88 -3.26 3.29 4.71
N GLU A 89 -3.43 4.57 5.02
CA GLU A 89 -2.72 5.67 4.35
C GLU A 89 -1.20 5.48 4.51
N GLY A 90 -0.49 5.46 3.39
CA GLY A 90 0.96 5.29 3.37
C GLY A 90 1.42 3.86 3.58
N ASP A 91 0.54 2.86 3.56
CA ASP A 91 0.95 1.45 3.53
C ASP A 91 1.92 1.23 2.37
N VAL A 92 3.11 0.71 2.65
CA VAL A 92 4.03 0.23 1.62
C VAL A 92 3.77 -1.26 1.45
N VAL A 93 3.29 -1.64 0.26
CA VAL A 93 2.75 -2.98 0.01
C VAL A 93 3.43 -3.67 -1.16
N LEU A 94 3.63 -4.98 -0.98
CA LEU A 94 3.92 -5.93 -2.03
C LEU A 94 2.80 -6.98 -2.08
N PHE A 95 2.01 -6.96 -3.15
CA PHE A 95 0.97 -7.97 -3.35
C PHE A 95 1.57 -9.27 -3.89
N ARG A 96 1.25 -10.38 -3.23
CA ARG A 96 1.56 -11.73 -3.69
C ARG A 96 0.34 -12.27 -4.43
N PHE A 97 0.53 -12.71 -5.66
CA PHE A 97 -0.53 -13.24 -6.50
C PHE A 97 -0.01 -14.44 -7.31
N ASN A 98 -0.93 -15.27 -7.79
CA ASN A 98 -0.64 -16.30 -8.77
C ASN A 98 -1.46 -16.04 -10.04
N VAL A 99 -0.82 -16.24 -11.19
CA VAL A 99 -1.44 -16.15 -12.52
C VAL A 99 -1.79 -17.55 -13.01
#